data_AF-A0A835TSC4-F1
#
_entry.id   AF-A0A835TSC4-F1
#
_cell.length_a   1.000
_cell.length_b   1.000
_cell.length_c   1.000
_cell.angle_alpha   90.00
_cell.angle_beta   90.00
_cell.angle_gamma   90.00
#
_symmetry.space_group_name_H-M   'P 1'
#
loop_
_entity.id
_entity.type
_entity.pdbx_description
1 polymer ?
#
loop_
_entity_poly.entity_id
_entity_poly.type
_entity_poly.pdbx_seq_one_letter_code
_entity_poly.pdbx_strand_id
1 'polypeptide(L)'
;MAPRKLPSSPSDIEDFINEVGQGPAPLSSVPHHRRAGGDPLSLQGLEAADSDPSVPPYDTALIYDYEGSGSVASPLSSIVSSLTDEDQDYDYLSEWGPRFRRLADLYGH
;
A
#
# COMPACT_ATOMS: atom_id res chain seq x y z
N MET A 1 -23.90 -3.25 -22.31
CA MET A 1 -23.21 -3.56 -21.06
C MET A 1 -22.91 -2.25 -20.35
N ALA A 2 -23.39 -2.07 -19.13
CA ALA A 2 -23.05 -0.88 -18.34
C ALA A 2 -21.56 -0.97 -17.91
N PRO A 3 -20.83 0.15 -17.84
CA PRO A 3 -19.47 0.13 -17.33
C PRO A 3 -19.46 -0.29 -15.86
N ARG A 4 -18.60 -1.26 -15.51
CA ARG A 4 -18.45 -1.73 -14.13
C ARG A 4 -17.83 -0.62 -13.27
N LYS A 5 -18.36 -0.43 -12.05
CA LYS A 5 -17.89 0.58 -11.10
C LYS A 5 -16.55 0.14 -10.52
N LEU A 6 -15.58 1.05 -10.45
CA LEU A 6 -14.25 0.78 -9.89
C LEU A 6 -14.34 0.58 -8.36
N PRO A 7 -13.50 -0.31 -7.77
CA PRO A 7 -13.47 -0.54 -6.33
C PRO A 7 -13.04 0.74 -5.60
N SER A 8 -13.64 0.99 -4.43
CA SER A 8 -13.50 2.26 -3.69
C SER A 8 -12.89 2.11 -2.29
N SER A 9 -12.67 0.87 -1.84
CA SER A 9 -12.12 0.51 -0.54
C SER A 9 -11.15 -0.67 -0.71
N PRO A 10 -10.12 -0.80 0.14
CA PRO A 10 -9.22 -1.97 0.14
C PRO A 10 -9.96 -3.33 0.18
N SER A 11 -11.10 -3.39 0.85
CA SER A 11 -11.95 -4.60 0.93
C SER A 11 -12.62 -4.94 -0.40
N ASP A 12 -12.97 -3.93 -1.21
CA ASP A 12 -13.65 -4.11 -2.50
C ASP A 12 -12.70 -4.69 -3.57
N ILE A 13 -11.39 -4.66 -3.31
CA ILE A 13 -10.35 -5.08 -4.26
C ILE A 13 -10.29 -6.61 -4.35
N GLU A 14 -10.43 -7.31 -3.22
CA GLU A 14 -10.45 -8.77 -3.20
C GLU A 14 -11.66 -9.33 -3.96
N ASP A 15 -12.84 -8.72 -3.77
CA ASP A 15 -14.05 -9.09 -4.50
C ASP A 15 -13.89 -8.85 -6.02
N PHE A 16 -13.27 -7.75 -6.41
CA PHE A 16 -12.99 -7.44 -7.82
C PHE A 16 -12.01 -8.45 -8.45
N ILE A 17 -10.94 -8.81 -7.74
CA ILE A 17 -9.94 -9.78 -8.22
C ILE A 17 -10.56 -11.17 -8.36
N ASN A 18 -11.34 -11.60 -7.38
CA ASN A 18 -12.00 -12.90 -7.41
C ASN A 18 -13.08 -13.00 -8.52
N GLU A 19 -13.80 -11.91 -8.82
CA GLU A 19 -14.79 -11.88 -9.91
C GLU A 19 -14.13 -11.90 -11.30
N VAL A 20 -12.99 -11.24 -11.49
CA VAL A 20 -12.24 -11.25 -12.77
C VAL A 20 -11.60 -12.62 -13.03
N GLY A 21 -11.22 -13.36 -11.98
CA GLY A 21 -10.72 -14.73 -12.07
C GLY A 21 -11.78 -15.77 -12.44
N GLN A 22 -13.07 -15.45 -12.32
CA GLN A 22 -14.17 -16.31 -12.74
C GLN A 22 -14.49 -16.07 -14.23
N GLY A 23 -13.72 -16.73 -15.10
CA GLY A 23 -14.17 -16.95 -16.48
C GLY A 23 -15.58 -17.55 -16.51
N PRO A 24 -16.33 -17.39 -17.62
CA PRO A 24 -17.71 -17.88 -17.71
C PRO A 24 -17.74 -19.35 -17.30
N ALA A 25 -18.70 -19.71 -16.43
CA ALA A 25 -18.93 -21.10 -16.04
C ALA A 25 -18.93 -21.99 -17.29
N PRO A 26 -18.30 -23.18 -17.27
CA PRO A 26 -18.27 -24.05 -18.43
C PRO A 26 -19.71 -24.30 -18.87
N LEU A 27 -20.05 -23.81 -20.06
CA LEU A 27 -21.38 -24.01 -20.63
C LEU A 27 -21.62 -25.52 -20.67
N SER A 28 -22.76 -25.93 -20.10
CA SER A 28 -23.14 -27.32 -19.98
C SER A 28 -22.98 -28.06 -21.31
N SER A 29 -22.42 -29.26 -21.23
CA SER A 29 -22.27 -30.17 -22.36
C SER A 29 -23.61 -30.36 -23.08
N VAL A 30 -23.75 -29.74 -24.26
CA VAL A 30 -24.91 -29.96 -25.13
C VAL A 30 -24.74 -31.33 -25.78
N PRO A 31 -25.72 -32.26 -25.68
CA PRO A 31 -25.55 -33.60 -26.21
C PRO A 31 -25.97 -33.69 -27.69
N HIS A 32 -25.23 -34.55 -28.39
CA HIS A 32 -25.54 -35.23 -29.67
C HIS A 32 -25.35 -34.46 -30.99
N HIS A 33 -24.32 -34.84 -31.75
CA HIS A 33 -24.47 -35.93 -32.72
C HIS A 33 -23.13 -36.56 -33.13
N ARG A 34 -23.07 -37.88 -32.99
CA ARG A 34 -21.97 -38.76 -33.39
C ARG A 34 -21.84 -38.76 -34.92
N ARG A 35 -20.68 -38.38 -35.48
CA ARG A 35 -20.25 -38.88 -36.80
C ARG A 35 -18.75 -39.19 -36.76
N ALA A 36 -18.47 -40.48 -36.95
CA ALA A 36 -17.14 -41.03 -37.07
C ALA A 36 -16.42 -40.45 -38.29
N GLY A 37 -15.19 -40.01 -38.10
CA GLY A 37 -14.35 -39.40 -39.14
C GLY A 37 -13.35 -38.48 -38.47
N GLY A 38 -12.34 -39.06 -37.81
CA GLY A 38 -11.26 -38.28 -37.22
C GLY A 38 -10.37 -37.75 -38.34
N ASP A 39 -10.64 -36.53 -38.79
CA ASP A 39 -9.76 -35.81 -39.69
C ASP A 39 -8.46 -35.49 -38.93
N PRO A 40 -7.27 -35.92 -39.42
CA PRO A 40 -5.99 -35.69 -38.73
C PRO A 40 -5.65 -34.19 -38.59
N LEU A 41 -6.38 -33.32 -39.28
CA LEU A 41 -6.25 -31.88 -39.21
C LEU A 41 -6.95 -31.27 -37.98
N SER A 42 -7.91 -31.98 -37.36
CA SER A 42 -8.61 -31.48 -36.16
C SER A 42 -7.77 -31.60 -34.90
N LEU A 43 -6.91 -32.62 -34.77
CA LEU A 43 -6.00 -32.73 -33.62
C LEU A 43 -4.89 -31.69 -33.69
N GLN A 44 -4.33 -31.47 -34.88
CA GLN A 44 -3.28 -30.47 -35.09
C GLN A 44 -3.81 -29.04 -34.96
N GLY A 45 -5.03 -28.77 -35.43
CA GLY A 45 -5.70 -27.48 -35.23
C GLY A 45 -6.03 -27.21 -33.75
N LEU A 46 -6.40 -28.25 -33.00
CA LEU A 46 -6.64 -28.16 -31.56
C LEU A 46 -5.34 -27.92 -30.78
N GLU A 47 -4.29 -28.69 -31.07
CA GLU A 47 -2.98 -28.55 -30.42
C GLU A 47 -2.34 -27.18 -30.71
N ALA A 48 -2.51 -26.66 -31.93
CA ALA A 48 -2.06 -25.32 -32.31
C ALA A 48 -2.84 -24.20 -31.61
N ALA A 49 -4.14 -24.38 -31.37
CA ALA A 49 -4.98 -23.42 -30.65
C ALA A 49 -4.71 -23.42 -29.14
N ASP A 50 -4.50 -24.61 -28.54
CA ASP A 50 -4.20 -24.75 -27.12
C ASP A 50 -2.78 -24.26 -26.76
N SER A 51 -1.86 -24.27 -27.72
CA SER A 51 -0.47 -23.84 -27.54
C SER A 51 -0.20 -22.41 -27.99
N ASP A 52 -1.23 -21.63 -28.33
CA ASP A 52 -1.08 -20.27 -28.84
C ASP A 52 -0.66 -19.31 -27.71
N PRO A 53 0.58 -18.78 -27.73
CA PRO A 53 1.07 -17.84 -26.70
C PRO A 53 0.44 -16.44 -26.83
N SER A 54 -0.31 -16.17 -27.90
CA SER A 54 -1.13 -14.97 -28.09
C SER A 54 -2.48 -15.03 -27.36
N VAL A 55 -2.74 -16.15 -26.67
CA VAL A 55 -3.81 -16.29 -25.68
C VAL A 55 -3.24 -16.31 -24.24
N PRO A 56 -2.61 -15.23 -23.73
CA PRO A 56 -2.29 -15.15 -22.32
C PRO A 56 -3.55 -14.87 -21.48
N PRO A 57 -3.57 -15.26 -20.20
CA PRO A 57 -4.30 -14.44 -19.24
C PRO A 57 -3.75 -13.01 -19.33
N TYR A 58 -4.59 -12.06 -19.74
CA TYR A 58 -4.16 -10.67 -19.84
C TYR A 58 -3.80 -10.13 -18.46
N ASP A 59 -2.64 -9.49 -18.34
CA ASP A 59 -2.24 -8.81 -17.12
C ASP A 59 -3.19 -7.64 -16.83
N THR A 60 -3.62 -7.50 -15.58
CA THR A 60 -4.41 -6.36 -15.11
C THR A 60 -3.57 -5.48 -14.20
N ALA A 61 -3.42 -4.20 -14.53
CA ALA A 61 -2.83 -3.22 -13.62
C ALA A 61 -3.91 -2.71 -12.65
N LEU A 62 -3.60 -2.69 -11.35
CA LEU A 62 -4.43 -2.07 -10.33
C LEU A 62 -3.79 -0.74 -9.93
N ILE A 63 -4.57 0.34 -10.00
CA ILE A 63 -4.13 1.68 -9.61
C ILE A 63 -4.60 1.93 -8.18
N TYR A 64 -3.65 2.24 -7.30
CA TYR A 64 -3.90 2.57 -5.91
C TYR A 64 -3.57 4.05 -5.67
N ASP A 65 -4.57 4.81 -5.24
CA ASP A 65 -4.48 6.25 -4.97
C ASP A 65 -4.98 6.63 -3.56
N TYR A 66 -5.19 5.62 -2.70
CA TYR A 66 -5.68 5.85 -1.35
C TYR A 66 -4.61 6.50 -0.45
N GLU A 67 -4.83 7.76 -0.09
CA GLU A 67 -3.92 8.59 0.72
C GLU A 67 -4.08 8.38 2.24
N GLY A 68 -5.19 7.78 2.67
CA GLY A 68 -5.56 7.71 4.09
C GLY A 68 -6.59 8.77 4.47
N SER A 69 -6.88 8.87 5.78
CA SER A 69 -7.96 9.71 6.32
C SER A 69 -7.50 11.06 6.88
N GLY A 70 -6.21 11.41 6.76
CA GLY A 70 -5.68 12.66 7.30
C GLY A 70 -5.78 12.75 8.83
N SER A 71 -5.40 11.66 9.53
CA SER A 71 -5.50 11.62 11.00
C SER A 71 -4.53 12.58 11.68
N VAL A 72 -5.02 13.29 12.70
CA VAL A 72 -4.19 14.16 13.54
C VAL A 72 -3.25 13.29 14.38
N ALA A 73 -1.95 13.56 14.31
CA ALA A 73 -0.96 12.87 15.12
C ALA A 73 -1.19 13.13 16.62
N SER A 74 -0.86 12.14 17.46
CA SER A 74 -0.81 12.35 18.91
C SER A 74 0.22 13.44 19.24
N PRO A 75 0.04 14.20 20.33
CA PRO A 75 1.01 15.22 20.74
C PRO A 75 2.43 14.66 20.83
N LEU A 76 3.38 15.34 20.19
CA LEU A 76 4.78 15.00 20.26
C LEU A 76 5.41 15.60 21.52
N SER A 77 6.44 14.95 22.04
CA SER A 77 7.25 15.52 23.12
C SER A 77 7.99 16.77 22.65
N SER A 78 8.13 17.76 23.54
CA SER A 78 8.96 18.94 23.28
C SER A 78 10.43 18.57 23.29
N ILE A 79 11.21 19.06 22.33
CA ILE A 79 12.66 18.86 22.25
C ILE A 79 13.35 19.39 23.52
N VAL A 80 12.83 20.48 24.09
CA VAL A 80 13.40 21.15 25.27
C VAL A 80 13.17 20.35 26.55
N SER A 81 12.33 19.31 26.53
CA SER A 81 12.00 18.53 27.73
C SER A 81 13.22 17.84 28.38
N SER A 82 14.32 17.65 27.65
CA SER A 82 15.56 17.08 28.18
C SER A 82 16.62 18.11 28.54
N LEU A 83 16.42 19.40 28.18
CA LEU A 83 17.38 20.47 28.40
C LEU A 83 17.16 21.20 29.74
N THR A 84 16.01 20.99 30.38
CA THR A 84 15.68 21.63 31.66
C THR A 84 16.17 20.84 32.87
N ASP A 85 16.85 19.71 32.66
CA ASP A 85 17.48 18.88 33.69
C ASP A 85 18.97 19.22 33.82
N GLU A 86 19.33 20.50 33.62
CA GLU A 86 20.69 20.97 33.89
C GLU A 86 20.73 21.57 35.31
N ASP A 87 21.77 21.16 36.04
CA ASP A 87 22.07 21.61 37.39
C ASP A 87 22.19 23.15 37.40
N GLN A 88 21.45 23.80 38.31
CA GLN A 88 21.35 25.25 38.44
C GLN A 88 22.59 25.85 39.12
N ASP A 89 23.78 25.42 38.71
CA ASP A 89 25.07 25.82 39.27
C ASP A 89 25.63 27.01 38.46
N TYR A 90 25.67 28.18 39.09
CA TYR A 90 26.01 29.45 38.42
C TYR A 90 27.37 30.01 38.84
N ASP A 91 28.28 29.17 39.34
CA ASP A 91 29.60 29.57 39.87
C ASP A 91 30.45 30.34 38.85
N TYR A 92 30.25 30.06 37.55
CA TYR A 92 30.90 30.75 36.44
C TYR A 92 30.57 32.25 36.35
N LEU A 93 29.47 32.72 36.95
CA LEU A 93 29.13 34.15 36.99
C LEU A 93 30.17 34.97 37.76
N SER A 94 30.87 34.35 38.72
CA SER A 94 31.92 35.00 39.49
C SER A 94 33.14 35.36 38.60
N GLU A 95 33.39 34.57 37.55
CA GLU A 95 34.53 34.72 36.64
C GLU A 95 34.25 35.72 35.49
N TRP A 96 32.98 36.06 35.21
CA TRP A 96 32.60 36.97 34.13
C TRP A 96 32.92 38.46 34.41
N GLY A 97 33.35 38.79 35.63
CA GLY A 97 33.85 40.10 36.01
C GLY A 97 32.81 41.04 36.65
N PRO A 98 33.19 42.30 36.95
CA PRO A 98 32.46 43.17 37.89
C PRO A 98 31.05 43.56 37.41
N ARG A 99 30.78 43.46 36.10
CA ARG A 99 29.43 43.71 35.55
C ARG A 99 28.41 42.65 36.00
N PHE A 100 28.86 41.44 36.28
CA PHE A 100 28.02 40.29 36.66
C PHE A 100 28.00 40.05 38.16
N ARG A 101 28.70 40.85 38.97
CA ARG A 101 28.80 40.67 40.43
C ARG A 101 27.43 40.55 41.11
N ARG A 102 26.46 41.40 40.75
CA ARG A 102 25.09 41.31 41.30
C ARG A 102 24.40 39.98 41.00
N LEU A 103 24.68 39.35 39.86
CA LEU A 103 24.12 38.04 39.52
C LEU A 103 24.90 36.93 40.23
N ALA A 104 26.23 37.03 40.31
CA ALA A 104 27.04 36.11 41.10
C ALA A 104 26.63 36.10 42.59
N ASP A 105 26.34 37.27 43.17
CA ASP A 105 25.88 37.37 44.57
C ASP A 105 24.48 36.77 44.78
N LEU A 106 23.65 36.70 43.73
CA LEU A 106 22.28 36.17 43.80
C LEU A 106 22.21 34.66 43.54
N TYR A 107 23.11 34.12 42.72
CA TYR A 107 23.05 32.75 42.20
C TYR A 107 24.29 31.90 42.52
N GLY A 108 25.38 32.49 43.04
CA GLY A 108 26.54 31.77 43.54
C GLY A 108 26.34 31.40 45.00
N HIS A 109 26.11 30.12 45.27
CA HIS A 109 25.91 29.58 46.62
C HIS A 109 27.21 29.13 47.27
#